data_AF-A0A9Q0TJE2-F1
#
_entry.id   AF-A0A9Q0TJE2-F1
#
_cell.length_a   1.000
_cell.length_b   1.000
_cell.length_c   1.000
_cell.angle_alpha   90.00
_cell.angle_beta   90.00
_cell.angle_gamma   90.00
#
_symmetry.space_group_name_H-M   'P 1'
#
loop_
_entity.id
_entity.type
_entity.pdbx_description
1 polymer ?
#
loop_
_entity_poly.entity_id
_entity_poly.type
_entity_poly.pdbx_seq_one_letter_code
_entity_poly.pdbx_strand_id
1 'polypeptide(L)'
;MEDLSPFSMFVNATFLATLYSDYLEAADTPGWYCGPNFYSTDVLRDFAKTQIDYILGKNPRKMSYVVGFGNHYPKHVHHRGASIPKNKIRYNCKGGWKWRDTTKPNPNTLVGAMVAGPDRHDGFRDVRTNYNYTEPTIAGNAGLAAALVALSGEKTTGIDKNTIFSAVPPMFPTLPPPPAPWRP
;
A
#
# COMPACT_ATOMS: atom_id res chain seq x y z
N MET A 1 -12.89 9.23 -14.26
CA MET A 1 -12.63 7.97 -13.57
C MET A 1 -11.12 7.95 -13.35
N GLU A 2 -10.70 8.48 -12.20
CA GLU A 2 -9.29 8.50 -11.79
C GLU A 2 -8.87 7.05 -11.57
N ASP A 3 -7.96 6.56 -12.40
CA ASP A 3 -7.39 5.23 -12.22
C ASP A 3 -6.52 5.33 -10.96
N LEU A 4 -7.07 4.90 -9.82
CA LEU A 4 -6.35 4.85 -8.55
C LEU A 4 -5.04 4.09 -8.77
N SER A 5 -3.94 4.58 -8.23
CA SER A 5 -2.66 3.92 -8.42
C SER A 5 -2.75 2.45 -7.98
N PRO A 6 -2.38 1.48 -8.83
CA PRO A 6 -2.54 0.05 -8.52
C PRO A 6 -1.90 -0.32 -7.18
N PHE A 7 -0.74 0.26 -6.87
CA PHE A 7 -0.06 -0.01 -5.62
C PHE A 7 -0.73 0.56 -4.38
N SER A 8 -1.52 1.63 -4.47
CA SER A 8 -2.31 2.09 -3.32
C SER A 8 -3.29 1.01 -2.86
N MET A 9 -3.93 0.32 -3.81
CA MET A 9 -4.80 -0.80 -3.49
C MET A 9 -4.02 -1.99 -2.92
N PHE A 10 -2.83 -2.29 -3.47
CA PHE A 10 -2.03 -3.44 -3.03
C PHE A 10 -1.53 -3.26 -1.60
N VAL A 11 -1.02 -2.08 -1.23
CA VAL A 11 -0.53 -1.83 0.13
C VAL A 11 -1.66 -1.83 1.16
N ASN A 12 -2.84 -1.32 0.79
CA ASN A 12 -4.02 -1.37 1.67
C ASN A 12 -4.49 -2.81 1.87
N ALA A 13 -4.57 -3.60 0.79
CA ALA A 13 -4.93 -5.02 0.87
C ALA A 13 -3.91 -5.82 1.70
N THR A 14 -2.63 -5.51 1.55
CA THR A 14 -1.53 -6.10 2.34
C THR A 14 -1.72 -5.83 3.83
N PHE A 15 -1.94 -4.57 4.19
CA PHE A 15 -2.17 -4.18 5.58
C PHE A 15 -3.38 -4.90 6.16
N LEU A 16 -4.52 -4.90 5.44
CA LEU A 16 -5.74 -5.56 5.90
C LEU A 16 -5.59 -7.08 6.02
N ALA A 17 -4.94 -7.74 5.06
CA ALA A 17 -4.69 -9.18 5.11
C ALA A 17 -3.82 -9.57 6.32
N THR A 18 -2.78 -8.77 6.60
CA THR A 18 -1.89 -9.00 7.75
C THR A 18 -2.64 -8.76 9.06
N LEU A 19 -3.35 -7.64 9.17
CA LEU A 19 -4.15 -7.31 10.35
C LEU A 19 -5.23 -8.35 10.64
N TYR A 20 -5.90 -8.85 9.60
CA TYR A 20 -6.93 -9.87 9.76
C TYR A 20 -6.34 -11.23 10.15
N SER A 21 -5.16 -11.58 9.61
CA SER A 21 -4.41 -12.75 10.06
C SER A 21 -4.07 -12.67 11.55
N ASP A 22 -3.55 -11.52 12.02
CA ASP A 22 -3.21 -11.31 13.42
C ASP A 22 -4.45 -11.40 14.33
N TYR A 23 -5.58 -10.86 13.86
CA TYR A 23 -6.85 -10.94 14.58
C TYR A 23 -7.33 -12.40 14.73
N LEU A 24 -7.30 -13.18 13.65
CA LEU A 24 -7.69 -14.60 13.68
C LEU A 24 -6.81 -15.40 14.63
N GLU A 25 -5.50 -15.16 14.63
CA GLU A 25 -4.55 -15.79 15.56
C GLU A 25 -4.86 -15.41 17.01
N ALA A 26 -5.12 -14.13 17.31
CA ALA A 26 -5.54 -13.69 18.65
C ALA A 26 -6.91 -14.26 19.09
N ALA A 27 -7.79 -14.54 18.13
CA ALA A 27 -9.09 -15.18 18.33
C ALA A 27 -9.00 -16.71 18.47
N ASP A 28 -7.80 -17.31 18.46
CA ASP A 28 -7.59 -18.76 18.46
C ASP A 28 -8.33 -19.46 17.29
N THR A 29 -8.34 -18.78 16.14
CA THR A 29 -9.02 -19.21 14.91
C THR A 29 -7.96 -19.47 13.84
N PRO A 30 -7.73 -20.73 13.42
CA PRO A 30 -6.60 -21.06 12.54
C PRO A 30 -6.79 -20.63 11.07
N GLY A 31 -7.97 -20.15 10.69
CA GLY A 31 -8.30 -19.81 9.31
C GLY A 31 -9.81 -19.75 9.09
N TRP A 32 -10.23 -19.73 7.82
CA TRP A 32 -11.64 -19.75 7.43
C TRP A 32 -11.87 -20.58 6.19
N TYR A 33 -13.13 -20.99 5.99
CA TYR A 33 -13.56 -21.66 4.77
C TYR A 33 -14.10 -20.65 3.76
N CYS A 34 -13.63 -20.74 2.53
CA CYS A 34 -14.23 -20.07 1.38
C CYS A 34 -14.79 -21.16 0.45
N GLY A 35 -16.09 -21.45 0.61
CA GLY A 35 -16.72 -22.61 -0.01
C GLY A 35 -16.09 -23.92 0.49
N PRO A 36 -15.62 -24.81 -0.40
CA PRO A 36 -15.03 -26.09 0.00
C PRO A 36 -13.58 -25.98 0.49
N ASN A 37 -12.93 -24.83 0.32
CA ASN A 37 -11.50 -24.66 0.55
C ASN A 37 -11.23 -24.00 1.90
N PHE A 38 -10.31 -24.58 2.68
CA PHE A 38 -9.80 -23.98 3.91
C PHE A 38 -8.58 -23.11 3.62
N TYR A 39 -8.59 -21.89 4.15
CA TYR A 39 -7.49 -20.93 4.07
C TYR A 39 -6.98 -20.64 5.47
N SER A 40 -5.72 -20.98 5.74
CA SER A 40 -5.09 -20.67 7.03
C SER A 40 -4.71 -19.19 7.13
N THR A 41 -4.46 -18.73 8.36
CA THR A 41 -3.90 -17.40 8.61
C THR A 41 -2.58 -17.16 7.89
N ASP A 42 -1.73 -18.19 7.77
CA ASP A 42 -0.45 -18.08 7.06
C ASP A 42 -0.63 -17.73 5.57
N VAL A 43 -1.71 -18.20 4.92
CA VAL A 43 -2.00 -17.86 3.51
C VAL A 43 -2.20 -16.35 3.35
N LEU A 44 -2.82 -15.66 4.32
CA LEU A 44 -2.98 -14.21 4.28
C LEU A 44 -1.65 -13.48 4.42
N ARG A 45 -0.79 -13.93 5.35
CA ARG A 45 0.53 -13.32 5.55
C ARG A 45 1.42 -13.54 4.34
N ASP A 46 1.40 -14.73 3.75
CA ASP A 46 2.17 -15.03 2.55
C ASP A 46 1.68 -14.19 1.37
N PHE A 47 0.36 -14.07 1.18
CA PHE A 47 -0.21 -13.15 0.20
C PHE A 47 0.30 -11.71 0.42
N ALA A 48 0.16 -11.17 1.64
CA ALA A 48 0.61 -9.83 1.98
C ALA A 48 2.12 -9.63 1.69
N LYS A 49 2.95 -10.61 2.10
CA LYS A 49 4.39 -10.59 1.84
C LYS A 49 4.70 -10.56 0.34
N THR A 50 3.99 -11.34 -0.49
CA THR A 50 4.22 -11.32 -1.94
C THR A 50 3.97 -9.95 -2.58
N GLN A 51 2.99 -9.20 -2.07
CA GLN A 51 2.68 -7.85 -2.58
C GLN A 51 3.81 -6.86 -2.27
N ILE A 52 4.33 -6.87 -1.03
CA ILE A 52 5.46 -6.01 -0.65
C ILE A 52 6.75 -6.44 -1.34
N ASP A 53 7.04 -7.74 -1.38
CA ASP A 53 8.20 -8.26 -2.11
C ASP A 53 8.17 -7.80 -3.57
N TYR A 54 7.00 -7.84 -4.23
CA TYR A 54 6.83 -7.35 -5.59
C TYR A 54 7.17 -5.85 -5.70
N ILE A 55 6.62 -5.01 -4.81
CA ILE A 55 6.90 -3.56 -4.77
C ILE A 55 8.40 -3.29 -4.55
N LEU A 56 9.07 -4.09 -3.72
CA LEU A 56 10.47 -3.91 -3.35
C LEU A 56 11.47 -4.51 -4.36
N GLY A 57 11.02 -5.30 -5.34
CA GLY A 57 11.86 -5.74 -6.46
C GLY A 57 11.71 -7.19 -6.89
N LYS A 58 10.91 -8.01 -6.22
CA LYS A 58 10.58 -9.38 -6.64
C LYS A 58 9.49 -9.38 -7.72
N ASN A 59 9.82 -8.72 -8.82
CA ASN A 59 8.96 -8.58 -10.00
C ASN A 59 9.76 -8.89 -11.28
N PRO A 60 9.11 -9.09 -12.43
CA PRO A 60 9.80 -9.45 -13.69
C PRO A 60 10.91 -8.47 -14.10
N ARG A 61 10.81 -7.21 -13.69
CA ARG A 61 11.79 -6.15 -14.00
C ARG A 61 12.96 -6.09 -13.02
N LYS A 62 12.92 -6.86 -11.92
CA LYS A 62 13.91 -6.82 -10.84
C LYS A 62 14.20 -5.39 -10.38
N MET A 63 13.14 -4.59 -10.23
CA MET A 63 13.22 -3.16 -9.95
C MET A 63 12.36 -2.83 -8.73
N SER A 64 12.91 -2.09 -7.77
CA SER A 64 12.12 -1.49 -6.69
C SER A 64 11.25 -0.38 -7.23
N TYR A 65 9.98 -0.35 -6.83
CA TYR A 65 9.09 0.77 -7.09
C TYR A 65 9.08 1.81 -5.94
N VAL A 66 9.93 1.61 -4.93
CA VAL A 66 10.22 2.59 -3.88
C VAL A 66 11.52 3.30 -4.25
N VAL A 67 11.43 4.61 -4.44
CA VAL A 67 12.53 5.45 -4.91
C VAL A 67 13.67 5.46 -3.88
N GLY A 68 14.89 5.21 -4.33
CA GLY A 68 16.08 5.15 -3.47
C GLY A 68 16.23 3.86 -2.67
N PHE A 69 15.34 2.87 -2.85
CA PHE A 69 15.46 1.55 -2.24
C PHE A 69 15.96 0.53 -3.26
N GLY A 70 16.95 -0.29 -2.87
CA GLY A 70 17.59 -1.27 -3.75
C GLY A 70 18.49 -0.65 -4.83
N ASN A 71 19.02 -1.49 -5.72
CA ASN A 71 20.00 -1.07 -6.74
C ASN A 71 19.37 -0.54 -8.03
N HIS A 72 18.07 -0.80 -8.25
CA HIS A 72 17.35 -0.42 -9.46
C HIS A 72 15.97 0.13 -9.07
N TYR A 73 15.73 1.42 -9.32
CA TYR A 73 14.50 2.13 -8.94
C TYR A 73 14.21 3.31 -9.90
N PRO A 74 12.97 3.84 -9.93
CA PRO A 74 12.58 4.99 -10.76
C PRO A 74 13.39 6.25 -10.49
N LYS A 75 13.90 6.88 -11.55
CA LYS A 75 14.68 8.12 -11.49
C LYS A 75 13.95 9.33 -12.06
N HIS A 76 12.78 9.13 -12.69
CA HIS A 76 11.99 10.16 -13.35
C HIS A 76 10.62 10.35 -12.69
N VAL A 77 10.58 10.43 -11.37
CA VAL A 77 9.36 10.56 -10.56
C VAL A 77 8.61 11.85 -10.90
N HIS A 78 7.27 11.77 -11.07
CA HIS A 78 6.38 12.92 -11.26
C HIS A 78 6.21 13.73 -9.97
N HIS A 79 7.27 14.44 -9.56
CA HIS A 79 7.26 15.24 -8.34
C HIS A 79 8.08 16.52 -8.50
N ARG A 80 7.45 17.69 -8.29
CA ARG A 80 8.07 19.01 -8.54
C ARG A 80 9.32 19.24 -7.69
N GLY A 81 9.26 18.93 -6.40
CA GLY A 81 10.42 19.07 -5.51
C GLY A 81 11.58 18.13 -5.85
N ALA A 82 11.29 17.03 -6.55
CA ALA A 82 12.32 16.09 -6.98
C ALA A 82 12.95 16.51 -8.32
N SER A 83 12.14 17.06 -9.25
CA SER A 83 12.57 17.39 -10.62
C SER A 83 13.29 18.74 -10.75
N ILE A 84 13.03 19.69 -9.85
CA ILE A 84 13.61 21.04 -9.91
C ILE A 84 14.95 21.06 -9.14
N PRO A 85 16.07 21.46 -9.75
CA PRO A 85 17.36 21.48 -9.08
C PRO A 85 17.43 22.53 -7.97
N LYS A 86 18.17 22.22 -6.89
CA LYS A 86 18.42 23.12 -5.77
C LYS A 86 19.50 24.15 -6.12
N ASN A 87 19.15 25.17 -6.91
CA ASN A 87 20.09 26.19 -7.41
C ASN A 87 19.75 27.63 -6.98
N LYS A 88 18.95 27.80 -5.93
CA LYS A 88 18.46 29.11 -5.42
C LYS A 88 17.60 29.92 -6.41
N ILE A 89 17.24 29.36 -7.57
CA ILE A 89 16.32 29.98 -8.52
C ILE A 89 14.87 29.59 -8.17
N ARG A 90 13.97 30.57 -8.11
CA ARG A 90 12.53 30.31 -7.96
C ARG A 90 11.91 30.12 -9.34
N TYR A 91 11.35 28.94 -9.57
CA TYR A 91 10.60 28.63 -10.78
C TYR A 91 9.11 28.80 -10.50
N ASN A 92 8.41 29.56 -11.35
CA ASN A 92 6.95 29.62 -11.32
C ASN A 92 6.36 28.35 -11.97
N CYS A 93 5.02 28.19 -11.91
CA CYS A 93 4.35 27.02 -12.46
C CYS A 93 4.76 26.74 -13.91
N LYS A 94 4.72 27.73 -14.81
CA LYS A 94 5.07 27.58 -16.23
C LYS A 94 6.56 27.27 -16.45
N GLY A 95 7.44 27.90 -15.69
CA GLY A 95 8.89 27.64 -15.70
C GLY A 95 9.24 26.23 -15.20
N GLY A 96 8.38 25.66 -14.36
CA GLY A 96 8.46 24.27 -13.91
C GLY A 96 8.30 23.23 -15.02
N TRP A 97 7.66 23.57 -16.14
CA TRP A 97 7.35 22.60 -17.21
C TRP A 97 8.63 22.10 -17.88
N LYS A 98 9.66 22.95 -17.99
CA LYS A 98 11.00 22.55 -18.42
C LYS A 98 11.57 21.40 -17.57
N TRP A 99 11.32 21.41 -16.26
CA TRP A 99 11.77 20.36 -15.33
C TRP A 99 10.83 19.14 -15.32
N ARG A 100 9.56 19.33 -15.68
CA ARG A 100 8.63 18.22 -15.93
C ARG A 100 9.06 17.42 -17.16
N ASP A 101 9.36 18.12 -18.26
CA ASP A 101 9.51 17.56 -19.60
C ASP A 101 10.96 17.16 -19.96
N THR A 102 11.93 17.48 -19.10
CA THR A 102 13.33 17.06 -19.29
C THR A 102 13.47 15.55 -19.25
N THR A 103 14.32 14.99 -20.11
CA THR A 103 14.71 13.56 -20.11
C THR A 103 15.81 13.24 -19.10
N LYS A 104 16.36 14.26 -18.42
CA LYS A 104 17.33 14.04 -17.34
C LYS A 104 16.64 13.44 -16.11
N PRO A 105 17.33 12.61 -15.32
CA PRO A 105 16.80 12.10 -14.06
C PRO A 105 16.53 13.25 -13.07
N ASN A 106 15.68 12.99 -12.09
CA ASN A 106 15.37 13.93 -11.03
C ASN A 106 16.66 14.31 -10.26
N PRO A 107 17.03 15.60 -10.18
CA PRO A 107 18.24 16.04 -9.48
C PRO A 107 18.19 15.81 -7.97
N ASN A 108 17.00 15.74 -7.38
CA ASN A 108 16.83 15.38 -5.97
C ASN A 108 16.10 14.03 -5.88
N THR A 109 16.73 13.05 -5.24
CA THR A 109 16.11 11.74 -5.01
C THR A 109 15.02 11.86 -3.96
N LEU A 110 13.80 11.46 -4.31
CA LEU A 110 12.66 11.43 -3.39
C LEU A 110 12.64 10.12 -2.61
N VAL A 111 13.62 9.94 -1.71
CA VAL A 111 13.85 8.68 -0.99
C VAL A 111 12.59 8.22 -0.26
N GLY A 112 12.25 6.93 -0.40
CA GLY A 112 11.12 6.30 0.26
C GLY A 112 9.78 6.48 -0.46
N ALA A 113 9.71 7.31 -1.50
CA ALA A 113 8.47 7.48 -2.25
C ALA A 113 8.16 6.26 -3.11
N MET A 114 7.03 5.62 -2.84
CA MET A 114 6.43 4.62 -3.71
C MET A 114 5.73 5.31 -4.89
N VAL A 115 6.10 4.94 -6.11
CA VAL A 115 5.41 5.39 -7.33
C VAL A 115 4.11 4.61 -7.55
N ALA A 116 3.27 5.05 -8.49
CA ALA A 116 1.99 4.43 -8.76
C ALA A 116 2.07 2.94 -9.17
N GLY A 117 3.15 2.56 -9.88
CA GLY A 117 3.47 1.18 -10.22
C GLY A 117 3.33 0.85 -11.71
N PRO A 118 3.42 -0.43 -12.10
CA PRO A 118 3.25 -0.88 -13.49
C PRO A 118 1.78 -1.02 -13.86
N ASP A 119 1.51 -1.26 -15.15
CA ASP A 119 0.21 -1.72 -15.62
C ASP A 119 -0.01 -3.21 -15.34
N ARG A 120 -1.21 -3.69 -15.71
CA ARG A 120 -1.65 -5.09 -15.51
C ARG A 120 -0.79 -6.15 -16.21
N HIS A 121 0.13 -5.78 -17.10
CA HIS A 121 1.05 -6.70 -17.78
C HIS A 121 2.50 -6.46 -17.34
N ASP A 122 2.71 -5.94 -16.13
CA ASP A 122 4.03 -5.60 -15.56
C ASP A 122 4.79 -4.51 -16.37
N GLY A 123 4.08 -3.79 -17.23
CA GLY A 123 4.63 -2.69 -18.03
C GLY A 123 4.86 -1.45 -17.17
N PHE A 124 6.13 -1.01 -17.05
CA PHE A 124 6.49 0.22 -16.36
C PHE A 124 7.34 1.13 -17.25
N ARG A 125 6.96 2.42 -17.30
CA ARG A 125 7.72 3.46 -18.00
C ARG A 125 8.13 4.54 -17.02
N ASP A 126 9.43 4.61 -16.72
CA ASP A 126 10.03 5.66 -15.89
C ASP A 126 10.14 6.98 -16.67
N VAL A 127 8.99 7.58 -16.95
CA VAL A 127 8.87 8.84 -17.69
C VAL A 127 8.06 9.81 -16.84
N ARG A 128 8.69 10.94 -16.50
CA ARG A 128 8.10 11.91 -15.56
C ARG A 128 6.76 12.45 -15.99
N THR A 129 6.50 12.63 -17.28
CA THR A 129 5.19 13.11 -17.76
C THR A 129 4.10 12.04 -17.66
N ASN A 130 4.47 10.77 -17.47
CA ASN A 130 3.55 9.66 -17.30
C ASN A 130 3.26 9.45 -15.81
N TYR A 131 2.39 10.31 -15.28
CA TYR A 131 2.00 10.32 -13.88
C TYR A 131 1.31 9.01 -13.45
N ASN A 132 0.58 8.34 -14.36
CA ASN A 132 -0.05 7.03 -14.09
C ASN A 132 0.91 5.96 -13.58
N TYR A 133 2.20 6.03 -13.94
CA TYR A 133 3.23 5.11 -13.45
C TYR A 133 4.12 5.73 -12.38
N THR A 134 4.49 7.01 -12.56
CA THR A 134 5.59 7.65 -11.83
C THR A 134 5.16 8.60 -10.72
N GLU A 135 3.86 8.79 -10.50
CA GLU A 135 3.34 9.68 -9.47
C GLU A 135 3.32 9.00 -8.09
N PRO A 136 4.00 9.56 -7.09
CA PRO A 136 3.87 9.13 -5.71
C PRO A 136 2.71 9.86 -5.03
N THR A 137 1.98 9.17 -4.17
CA THR A 137 0.86 9.76 -3.40
C THR A 137 1.06 9.59 -1.91
N ILE A 138 0.54 10.54 -1.11
CA ILE A 138 0.59 10.45 0.36
C ILE A 138 -0.19 9.21 0.83
N ALA A 139 -1.39 8.98 0.29
CA ALA A 139 -2.21 7.82 0.62
C ALA A 139 -1.51 6.48 0.33
N GLY A 140 -0.88 6.34 -0.84
CA GLY A 140 -0.14 5.13 -1.17
C GLY A 140 1.06 4.90 -0.25
N ASN A 141 1.79 5.95 0.12
CA ASN A 141 2.92 5.83 1.05
C ASN A 141 2.48 5.59 2.50
N ALA A 142 1.33 6.12 2.93
CA ALA A 142 0.74 5.81 4.23
C ALA A 142 0.35 4.34 4.32
N GLY A 143 -0.30 3.80 3.28
CA GLY A 143 -0.60 2.38 3.18
C GLY A 143 0.66 1.51 3.14
N LEU A 144 1.71 1.92 2.41
CA LEU A 144 2.99 1.22 2.39
C LEU A 144 3.61 1.16 3.79
N ALA A 145 3.64 2.28 4.51
CA ALA A 145 4.18 2.32 5.87
C ALA A 145 3.40 1.39 6.81
N ALA A 146 2.06 1.43 6.76
CA ALA A 146 1.20 0.56 7.56
C ALA A 146 1.44 -0.93 7.24
N ALA A 147 1.53 -1.27 5.95
CA ALA A 147 1.79 -2.63 5.49
C ALA A 147 3.17 -3.14 5.94
N LEU A 148 4.22 -2.31 5.81
CA LEU A 148 5.57 -2.65 6.26
C LEU A 148 5.62 -2.87 7.78
N VAL A 149 4.96 -2.02 8.56
CA VAL A 149 4.88 -2.19 10.02
C VAL A 149 4.15 -3.48 10.37
N ALA A 150 3.00 -3.75 9.76
CA ALA A 150 2.22 -4.95 10.03
C ALA A 150 3.01 -6.24 9.70
N LEU A 151 3.78 -6.24 8.61
CA LEU A 151 4.60 -7.39 8.23
C LEU A 151 5.91 -7.51 9.01
N SER A 152 6.43 -6.41 9.55
CA SER A 152 7.67 -6.40 10.35
C SER A 152 7.45 -6.76 11.81
N GLY A 153 6.20 -6.67 12.31
CA GLY A 153 5.85 -7.09 13.65
C GLY A 153 6.13 -8.58 13.86
N GLU A 154 6.81 -8.91 14.95
CA GLU A 154 6.81 -10.28 15.45
C GLU A 154 5.38 -10.67 15.83
N LYS A 155 5.01 -11.95 15.68
CA LYS A 155 3.72 -12.51 16.14
C LYS A 155 3.46 -12.33 17.66
N THR A 156 4.38 -11.69 18.38
CA THR A 156 4.46 -11.62 19.85
C THR A 156 3.75 -10.41 20.44
N THR A 157 3.49 -9.32 19.69
CA THR A 157 2.61 -8.24 20.15
C THR A 157 1.16 -8.59 19.85
N GLY A 158 0.54 -9.33 20.75
CA GLY A 158 -0.84 -9.79 20.59
C GLY A 158 -1.82 -8.62 20.39
N ILE A 159 -2.63 -8.71 19.35
CA ILE A 159 -3.77 -7.82 19.16
C ILE A 159 -4.79 -8.10 20.26
N ASP A 160 -5.25 -7.05 20.96
CA ASP A 160 -6.42 -7.18 21.83
C ASP A 160 -7.70 -7.27 20.98
N LYS A 161 -8.15 -8.50 20.75
CA LYS A 161 -9.35 -8.82 19.99
C LYS A 161 -10.63 -8.16 20.52
N ASN A 162 -10.65 -7.76 21.80
CA ASN A 162 -11.84 -7.16 22.41
C ASN A 162 -11.93 -5.66 22.11
N THR A 163 -10.80 -5.00 21.88
CA THR A 163 -10.75 -3.54 21.74
C THR A 163 -10.38 -3.06 20.33
N ILE A 164 -9.79 -3.92 19.49
CA ILE A 164 -9.39 -3.55 18.12
C ILE A 164 -10.52 -2.96 17.27
N PHE A 165 -11.76 -3.42 17.48
CA PHE A 165 -12.94 -2.91 16.77
C PHE A 165 -13.84 -2.02 17.65
N SER A 166 -13.41 -1.64 18.85
CA SER A 166 -14.23 -0.82 19.78
C SER A 166 -14.64 0.54 19.20
N ALA A 167 -13.79 1.13 18.34
CA ALA A 167 -14.05 2.40 17.67
C ALA A 167 -14.74 2.25 16.30
N VAL A 168 -14.97 1.02 15.83
CA VAL A 168 -15.65 0.74 14.57
C VAL A 168 -17.14 0.57 14.85
N PRO A 169 -18.02 1.43 14.31
CA PRO A 169 -19.46 1.25 14.47
C PRO A 169 -19.87 -0.14 13.96
N PRO A 170 -20.82 -0.83 14.62
CA PRO A 170 -21.28 -2.13 14.16
C PRO A 170 -21.81 -2.03 12.72
N MET A 171 -21.31 -2.91 11.84
CA MET A 171 -21.71 -2.93 10.42
C MET A 171 -23.15 -3.42 10.21
N PHE A 172 -23.76 -4.01 11.24
CA PHE A 172 -25.13 -4.49 11.23
C PHE A 172 -25.92 -3.86 12.38
N PRO A 173 -27.23 -3.62 12.20
CA PRO A 173 -28.08 -3.22 13.30
C PRO A 173 -28.02 -4.28 14.41
N THR A 174 -27.97 -3.82 15.66
CA THR A 174 -28.05 -4.71 16.83
C THR A 174 -29.31 -5.57 16.69
N LEU A 175 -29.18 -6.88 16.90
CA LEU A 175 -30.34 -7.78 16.92
C LEU A 175 -31.39 -7.20 17.88
N PRO A 176 -32.69 -7.21 17.51
CA PRO A 176 -33.72 -6.79 18.43
C PRO A 176 -33.65 -7.65 19.70
N PRO A 177 -33.95 -7.07 20.87
CA PRO A 177 -33.98 -7.83 22.12
C PRO A 177 -34.93 -9.03 21.98
N PRO A 178 -34.65 -10.16 22.66
CA PRO A 178 -35.54 -11.31 22.62
C PRO A 178 -36.95 -10.88 23.05
N PRO A 179 -38.01 -11.45 22.44
CA PRO A 179 -39.38 -11.14 22.81
C PRO A 179 -39.58 -11.42 24.30
N ALA A 180 -40.40 -10.58 24.95
CA ALA A 180 -40.72 -10.75 26.36
C ALA A 180 -41.25 -12.18 26.61
N PRO A 181 -40.88 -12.83 27.73
CA PRO A 181 -41.43 -14.13 28.10
C PRO A 181 -42.95 -14.08 28.06
N TRP A 182 -43.56 -15.03 27.35
CA TRP A 182 -45.01 -15.12 27.25
C TRP A 182 -45.60 -15.25 28.66
N ARG A 183 -46.48 -14.31 29.05
CA ARG A 183 -47.25 -14.40 30.30
C ARG A 183 -48.66 -14.88 29.94
N PRO A 184 -49.11 -16.04 30.47
CA PRO A 184 -50.48 -16.52 30.33
C PRO A 184 -51.53 -15.55 30.83
#